data_AF-A0A533VWT3-F1
#
_entry.id   AF-A0A533VWT3-F1
#
_cell.length_a   1.000
_cell.length_b   1.000
_cell.length_c   1.000
_cell.angle_alpha   90.00
_cell.angle_beta   90.00
_cell.angle_gamma   90.00
#
_symmetry.space_group_name_H-M   'P 1'
#
loop_
_entity.id
_entity.type
_entity.pdbx_description
1 polymer ?
#
loop_
_entity_poly.entity_id
_entity_poly.type
_entity_poly.pdbx_seq_one_letter_code
_entity_poly.pdbx_strand_id
1 'polypeptide(L)' 'MKELRSIENVKEVFIVYGVYDIIARIEGQTMEKVKETITWKIRRLDRVRSTLTMIVVEG' A
#
# COMPACT_ATOMS: atom_id res chain seq x y z
N MET A 1 -4.72 9.58 -4.57
CA MET A 1 -3.62 9.08 -5.45
C MET A 1 -2.30 9.82 -5.22
N LYS A 2 -2.28 11.16 -5.23
CA LYS A 2 -1.08 11.95 -4.87
C LYS A 2 -0.56 11.59 -3.47
N GLU A 3 -1.47 11.46 -2.50
CA GLU A 3 -1.12 11.04 -1.13
C GLU A 3 -0.42 9.68 -1.08
N LEU A 4 -0.99 8.63 -1.68
CA LEU A 4 -0.35 7.31 -1.75
C LEU A 4 1.04 7.36 -2.38
N ARG A 5 1.22 8.12 -3.48
CA ARG A 5 2.53 8.27 -4.14
C ARG A 5 3.53 9.11 -3.33
N SER A 6 3.06 9.93 -2.39
CA SER A 6 3.92 10.73 -1.50
C SER A 6 4.42 9.94 -0.29
N ILE A 7 3.89 8.74 -0.04
CA ILE A 7 4.35 7.86 1.03
C ILE A 7 5.68 7.23 0.59
N GLU A 8 6.75 7.49 1.34
CA GLU A 8 8.13 7.04 1.07
C GLU A 8 8.26 5.57 0.65
N ASN A 9 7.54 4.67 1.31
CA ASN A 9 7.64 3.23 1.07
C ASN A 9 6.75 2.72 -0.08
N VAL A 10 5.98 3.60 -0.72
CA VAL A 10 5.13 3.24 -1.88
C VAL A 10 5.93 3.45 -3.15
N LYS A 11 6.30 2.34 -3.82
CA LYS A 11 7.08 2.38 -5.06
C LYS A 11 6.21 2.58 -6.28
N GLU A 12 5.08 1.90 -6.31
CA GLU A 12 4.20 1.88 -7.47
C GLU A 12 2.75 1.95 -7.02
N VAL A 13 1.94 2.65 -7.81
CA VAL A 13 0.49 2.75 -7.60
C VAL A 13 -0.17 2.61 -8.96
N PHE A 14 -1.08 1.65 -9.05
CA PHE A 14 -1.86 1.35 -10.24
C PHE A 14 -3.33 1.50 -9.90
N ILE A 15 -4.07 2.15 -10.79
CA ILE A 15 -5.52 2.07 -10.81
C ILE A 15 -5.84 0.84 -11.63
N VAL A 16 -6.72 0.00 -11.12
CA VAL A 16 -7.14 -1.21 -11.82
C VAL A 16 -8.65 -1.19 -12.00
N TYR A 17 -9.11 -1.76 -13.11
CA TYR A 17 -10.53 -2.04 -13.30
C TYR A 17 -10.79 -3.44 -12.75
N GLY A 18 -11.56 -3.55 -11.67
CA GLY A 18 -11.86 -4.82 -11.02
C GLY A 18 -12.58 -4.65 -9.69
N VAL A 19 -12.52 -5.67 -8.85
CA VAL A 19 -13.13 -5.67 -7.50
C VAL A 19 -12.46 -4.65 -6.56
N TYR A 20 -11.21 -4.29 -6.86
CA TYR A 20 -10.45 -3.28 -6.14
C TYR A 20 -10.21 -2.06 -7.04
N ASP A 21 -10.15 -0.88 -6.45
CA ASP A 21 -9.90 0.36 -7.18
C ASP A 21 -8.40 0.60 -7.43
N ILE A 22 -7.54 0.17 -6.51
CA ILE A 22 -6.11 0.53 -6.48
C ILE A 22 -5.26 -0.67 -6.02
N ILE A 23 -4.14 -0.87 -6.70
CA ILE A 23 -3.03 -1.73 -6.25
C ILE A 23 -1.81 -0.85 -5.99
N ALA A 24 -1.17 -1.03 -4.84
CA ALA A 24 0.07 -0.32 -4.50
C ALA A 24 1.17 -1.30 -4.12
N ARG A 25 2.36 -1.16 -4.71
CA ARG A 25 3.55 -1.92 -4.32
C ARG A 25 4.30 -1.16 -3.23
N ILE A 26 4.49 -1.81 -2.10
CA ILE A 26 5.14 -1.25 -0.92
C ILE A 26 6.44 -2.00 -0.71
N GLU A 27 7.54 -1.26 -0.58
CA GLU A 27 8.86 -1.80 -0.26
C GLU A 27 9.39 -1.10 0.97
N GLY A 28 9.99 -1.88 1.87
CA GLY A 28 10.61 -1.36 3.08
C GLY A 28 11.82 -2.21 3.46
N GLN A 29 12.76 -1.62 4.18
CA GLN A 29 13.96 -2.30 4.65
C GLN A 29 13.67 -3.45 5.63
N THR A 30 12.51 -3.43 6.29
CA THR A 30 12.07 -4.44 7.25
C THR A 30 10.56 -4.67 7.13
N MET A 31 10.10 -5.85 7.54
CA MET A 31 8.67 -6.16 7.62
C MET A 31 7.92 -5.22 8.57
N GLU A 32 8.58 -4.78 9.64
CA GLU A 32 8.05 -3.78 10.59
C GLU A 32 7.66 -2.49 9.88
N LYS A 33 8.57 -1.91 9.08
CA LYS A 33 8.33 -0.67 8.32
C LYS A 33 7.19 -0.82 7.32
N VAL A 34 7.07 -1.98 6.68
CA VAL A 34 5.96 -2.27 5.75
C VAL A 34 4.63 -2.30 6.51
N LYS A 35 4.55 -3.04 7.63
CA LYS A 35 3.35 -3.09 8.48
C LYS A 35 2.97 -1.72 9.02
N GLU A 36 3.95 -0.93 9.47
CA GLU A 36 3.73 0.42 9.98
C GLU A 36 3.17 1.33 8.89
N THR A 37 3.76 1.28 7.69
CA THR A 37 3.27 2.05 6.53
C THR A 37 1.82 1.73 6.21
N ILE A 38 1.47 0.45 6.14
CA ILE A 38 0.10 0.03 5.82
C ILE A 38 -0.87 0.50 6.91
N THR A 39 -0.50 0.31 8.18
CA THR A 39 -1.39 0.57 9.32
C THR A 39 -1.58 2.04 9.60
N TRP A 40 -0.50 2.83 9.55
CA TRP A 40 -0.51 4.23 9.97
C TRP A 40 -0.63 5.21 8.82
N LYS A 41 -0.07 4.89 7.64
CA LYS A 41 -0.08 5.81 6.49
C LYS A 41 -1.16 5.50 5.47
N ILE A 42 -1.53 4.23 5.28
CA ILE A 42 -2.51 3.83 4.24
C ILE A 42 -3.91 3.65 4.83
N ARG A 43 -4.09 2.80 5.83
CA ARG A 43 -5.41 2.48 6.42
C ARG A 43 -6.10 3.67 7.09
N ARG A 44 -5.36 4.73 7.39
CA ARG A 44 -5.88 5.96 8.01
C ARG A 44 -6.28 7.05 7.02
N LEU A 45 -6.03 6.85 5.72
CA LEU A 45 -6.50 7.80 4.72
C LEU A 45 -8.03 7.73 4.67
N ASP A 46 -8.70 8.89 4.78
CA ASP A 46 -10.16 8.98 4.88
C ASP A 46 -10.94 8.28 3.76
N ARG A 47 -10.30 8.05 2.61
CA ARG A 47 -10.91 7.41 1.43
C ARG A 47 -10.60 5.92 1.28
N VAL A 48 -9.89 5.33 2.23
CA VAL A 48 -9.55 3.90 2.21
C VAL A 48 -10.60 3.12 2.99
N ARG A 49 -11.49 2.42 2.28
CA ARG A 49 -12.56 1.60 2.89
C ARG A 49 -12.03 0.28 3.46
N SER A 50 -11.14 -0.38 2.73
CA SER A 50 -10.54 -1.65 3.11
C SER A 50 -9.21 -1.84 2.37
N THR A 51 -8.37 -2.72 2.90
CA THR A 51 -7.05 -3.04 2.33
C THR A 51 -6.80 -4.53 2.45
N LEU A 52 -6.37 -5.16 1.37
CA LEU A 52 -5.83 -6.52 1.38
C LEU A 52 -4.31 -6.42 1.19
N THR A 53 -3.54 -7.04 2.09
CA THR A 53 -2.08 -7.04 2.02
C THR A 53 -1.60 -8.41 1.55
N MET A 54 -0.90 -8.45 0.43
CA MET A 54 -0.27 -9.65 -0.09
C MET A 54 1.24 -9.55 0.18
N ILE A 55 1.76 -10.43 1.04
CA ILE A 55 3.20 -10.52 1.29
C ILE A 55 3.83 -11.32 0.17
N VAL A 56 4.75 -10.70 -0.58
CA VAL A 56 5.52 -11.37 -1.62
C VAL A 56 6.55 -12.28 -0.96
N VAL A 57 6.58 -13.54 -1.37
CA VAL A 57 7.61 -14.51 -0.98
C VAL A 57 8.38 -14.84 -2.25
N GLU A 58 9.69 -14.58 -2.25
CA GLU A 58 10.57 -15.02 -3.33
C GLU A 58 10.81 -16.52 -3.16
N GLY A 59 10.61 -17.28 -4.24
CA GLY A 59 10.84 -18.71 -4.33
C GLY A 59 11.86 -19.05 -5.40
#